data_AF-A0AA39LQ54-F1
#
_entry.id   AF-A0AA39LQ54-F1
#
_cell.length_a   1.000
_cell.length_b   1.000
_cell.length_c   1.000
_cell.angle_alpha   90.00
_cell.angle_beta   90.00
_cell.angle_gamma   90.00
#
_symmetry.space_group_name_H-M   'P 1'
#
loop_
_entity.id
_entity.type
_entity.pdbx_description
1 polymer ?
#
loop_
_entity_poly.entity_id
_entity_poly.type
_entity_poly.pdbx_seq_one_letter_code
_entity_poly.pdbx_strand_id
1 'polypeptide(L)' 'MRLYDAPHPLSTSPTMKFLSLVFVAFLVLSVFAPTEASWLFGNDEAKKPISIGPCFKGACPQGFKCEENVCYKKD' A
#
# COMPACT_ATOMS: atom_id res chain seq x y z
N MET A 1 25.95 56.00 -31.03
CA MET A 1 24.59 55.54 -30.66
C MET A 1 24.59 54.02 -30.49
N ARG A 2 24.46 53.51 -29.26
CA ARG A 2 24.10 52.11 -28.99
C ARG A 2 22.61 52.13 -28.63
N LEU A 3 21.78 51.48 -29.45
CA LEU A 3 20.37 51.27 -29.17
C LEU A 3 20.28 50.47 -27.85
N TYR A 4 19.58 51.02 -26.86
CA TYR A 4 19.16 50.25 -25.70
C TYR A 4 18.12 49.24 -26.18
N ASP A 5 18.47 47.96 -26.22
CA ASP A 5 17.51 46.86 -26.35
C ASP A 5 16.55 46.91 -25.15
N ALA A 6 15.25 46.99 -25.44
CA ALA A 6 14.21 46.90 -24.43
C ALA A 6 14.10 45.44 -23.93
N PRO A 7 13.91 45.20 -22.62
CA PRO A 7 13.66 43.86 -22.13
C PRO A 7 12.30 43.37 -22.65
N HIS A 8 12.32 42.29 -23.44
CA HIS A 8 11.11 41.60 -23.86
C HIS A 8 10.27 41.24 -22.62
N PRO A 9 8.96 41.55 -22.58
CA PRO A 9 8.09 40.97 -21.56
C PRO A 9 8.10 39.46 -21.81
N LEU A 10 8.66 38.70 -20.87
CA LEU A 10 8.53 37.25 -20.84
C LEU A 10 7.03 36.95 -20.82
N SER A 11 6.49 36.70 -22.01
CA SER A 11 5.11 36.28 -22.23
C SER A 11 4.94 34.96 -21.52
N THR A 12 4.48 35.04 -20.27
CA THR A 12 4.26 33.87 -19.43
C THR A 12 2.96 33.25 -19.93
N SER A 13 3.09 32.50 -21.04
CA SER A 13 1.98 31.91 -21.76
C SER A 13 1.12 31.07 -20.81
N PRO A 14 -0.22 31.25 -20.82
CA PRO A 14 -1.12 30.50 -19.93
C PRO A 14 -0.97 28.98 -20.11
N THR A 15 -0.56 28.53 -21.29
CA THR A 15 -0.32 27.11 -21.62
C THR A 15 0.72 26.44 -20.71
N MET A 16 1.73 27.16 -20.25
CA MET A 16 2.79 26.60 -19.40
C MET A 16 2.30 26.33 -17.97
N LYS A 17 1.35 27.16 -17.48
CA LYS A 17 0.71 26.98 -16.17
C LYS A 17 -0.27 25.82 -16.18
N PHE A 18 -1.04 25.66 -17.27
CA PHE A 18 -1.96 24.53 -17.44
C PHE A 18 -1.20 23.20 -17.47
N LEU A 19 -0.09 23.12 -18.20
CA LEU A 19 0.75 21.92 -18.23
C LEU A 19 1.33 21.60 -16.85
N SER A 20 1.79 22.61 -16.10
CA SER A 20 2.28 22.41 -14.73
C SER A 20 1.19 21.92 -13.78
N LEU A 21 -0.04 22.45 -13.87
CA LEU A 21 -1.15 22.02 -13.02
C LEU A 21 -1.60 20.60 -13.36
N VAL A 22 -1.68 20.25 -14.64
CA VAL A 22 -2.02 18.89 -15.10
C VAL A 22 -0.97 17.89 -14.63
N PHE A 23 0.32 18.26 -14.71
CA PHE A 23 1.42 17.39 -14.25
C PHE A 23 1.39 17.16 -12.74
N VAL A 24 1.17 18.23 -11.95
CA VAL A 24 1.03 18.12 -10.49
C VAL A 24 -0.18 17.28 -10.11
N ALA A 25 -1.33 17.48 -10.77
CA ALA A 25 -2.53 16.67 -10.54
C ALA A 25 -2.28 15.19 -10.86
N PHE A 26 -1.56 14.88 -11.94
CA PHE A 26 -1.23 13.51 -12.34
C PHE A 26 -0.26 12.84 -11.35
N LEU A 27 0.75 13.56 -10.86
CA LEU A 27 1.66 13.05 -9.84
C LEU A 27 0.94 12.80 -8.50
N VAL A 28 0.04 13.70 -8.10
CA VAL A 28 -0.81 13.51 -6.92
C VAL A 28 -1.71 12.31 -7.13
N LEU A 29 -2.41 12.17 -8.24
CA LEU A 29 -3.22 10.98 -8.53
C LEU A 29 -2.40 9.69 -8.63
N SER A 30 -1.12 9.75 -8.99
CA SER A 30 -0.24 8.57 -9.02
C SER A 30 0.24 8.15 -7.63
N VAL A 31 0.43 9.11 -6.72
CA VAL A 31 0.82 8.87 -5.32
C VAL A 31 -0.39 8.52 -4.46
N PHE A 32 -1.53 9.14 -4.74
CA PHE A 32 -2.82 8.99 -4.05
C PHE A 32 -3.82 8.14 -4.83
N ALA A 33 -3.40 7.39 -5.84
CA ALA A 33 -4.09 6.16 -6.21
C ALA A 33 -3.53 5.08 -5.29
N PRO A 34 -4.02 4.91 -4.06
CA PRO A 34 -3.92 3.60 -3.47
C PRO A 34 -4.60 2.71 -4.51
N THR A 35 -4.00 1.58 -4.84
CA THR A 35 -4.74 0.51 -5.48
C THR A 35 -5.95 0.24 -4.59
N GLU A 36 -7.11 0.80 -4.92
CA GLU A 36 -8.41 0.61 -4.26
C GLU A 36 -8.90 -0.84 -4.37
N ALA A 37 -8.01 -1.77 -4.72
CA ALA A 37 -8.18 -3.20 -4.63
C ALA A 37 -7.70 -3.77 -3.27
N SER A 38 -7.11 -2.96 -2.38
CA SER A 38 -6.65 -3.42 -1.06
C SER A 38 -7.78 -3.98 -0.17
N TRP A 39 -9.05 -3.69 -0.47
CA TRP A 39 -10.24 -4.26 0.18
C TRP A 39 -10.97 -5.33 -0.65
N LEU A 40 -10.58 -5.57 -1.91
CA LEU A 40 -11.09 -6.69 -2.72
C LEU A 40 -10.30 -7.99 -2.49
N PHE A 41 -9.07 -7.88 -2.00
CA PHE A 41 -8.39 -9.01 -1.38
C PHE A 41 -8.84 -9.08 0.07
N GLY A 42 -9.97 -9.77 0.27
CA GLY A 42 -10.48 -10.06 1.61
C GLY A 42 -9.35 -10.58 2.48
N ASN A 43 -9.06 -9.87 3.57
CA ASN A 43 -8.45 -10.49 4.73
C ASN A 43 -9.54 -11.36 5.35
N ASP A 44 -9.78 -12.53 4.74
CA ASP A 44 -9.96 -13.71 5.57
C ASP A 44 -8.65 -13.78 6.36
N GLU A 45 -8.60 -13.09 7.50
CA GLU A 45 -7.62 -13.37 8.54
C GLU A 45 -7.81 -14.85 8.81
N ALA A 46 -7.02 -15.66 8.10
CA ALA A 46 -6.89 -17.07 8.29
C ALA A 46 -6.57 -17.18 9.76
N LYS A 47 -7.60 -17.46 10.55
CA LYS A 47 -7.58 -17.44 12.00
C LYS A 47 -6.46 -18.36 12.38
N LYS A 48 -5.28 -17.79 12.64
CA LYS A 48 -4.06 -18.57 12.70
C LYS A 48 -4.32 -19.62 13.76
N PRO A 49 -4.26 -20.92 13.41
CA PRO A 49 -4.63 -21.95 14.36
C PRO A 49 -3.72 -21.73 15.57
N ILE A 50 -4.34 -21.48 16.73
CA ILE A 50 -3.62 -21.11 17.95
C ILE A 50 -2.81 -22.33 18.34
N SER A 51 -1.52 -22.30 18.00
CA SER A 51 -0.55 -23.32 18.39
C SER A 51 -0.03 -22.99 19.79
N ILE A 52 -0.14 -23.93 20.73
CA ILE A 52 0.34 -23.73 22.11
C ILE A 52 1.74 -24.32 22.37
N GLY A 53 2.30 -25.03 21.39
CA GLY A 53 3.62 -25.66 21.49
C GLY A 53 3.69 -27.02 20.80
N PRO A 54 4.82 -27.73 20.93
CA PRO A 54 4.98 -29.08 20.40
C PRO A 54 4.15 -30.10 21.17
N CYS A 55 3.86 -31.23 20.54
CA CYS A 55 3.21 -32.34 21.22
C CYS A 55 4.15 -32.97 22.27
N PHE A 56 3.62 -33.23 23.47
CA PHE A 56 4.36 -33.91 24.51
C PHE A 56 3.97 -35.39 24.50
N LYS A 57 4.91 -36.27 24.09
CA LYS A 57 4.67 -37.72 23.94
C LYS A 57 3.47 -38.07 23.04
N GLY A 58 3.25 -37.29 21.97
CA GLY A 58 2.13 -37.47 21.05
C GLY A 58 0.77 -37.01 21.60
N ALA A 59 0.74 -36.35 22.75
CA ALA A 59 -0.46 -35.81 23.38
C ALA A 59 -0.40 -34.29 23.53
N CYS A 60 -1.58 -33.68 23.58
CA CYS A 60 -1.80 -32.26 23.83
C CYS A 60 -2.80 -32.10 24.99
N PRO A 61 -2.80 -30.95 25.70
CA PRO A 61 -3.79 -30.68 26.74
C PRO A 61 -5.23 -30.71 26.20
N GLN A 62 -6.21 -30.79 27.10
CA GLN A 62 -7.63 -30.86 26.72
C GLN A 62 -8.03 -29.66 25.85
N GLY A 63 -8.79 -29.93 24.78
CA GLY A 63 -9.18 -28.92 23.79
C GLY A 63 -8.17 -28.68 22.67
N PHE A 64 -7.05 -29.42 22.65
CA PHE A 64 -6.04 -29.37 21.60
C PHE A 64 -5.81 -30.74 20.96
N LYS A 65 -5.44 -30.75 19.68
CA LYS A 65 -5.09 -31.93 18.91
C LYS A 65 -3.63 -31.83 18.46
N CYS A 66 -2.94 -32.96 18.49
CA CYS A 66 -1.59 -33.08 17.94
C CYS A 66 -1.68 -33.26 16.42
N GLU A 67 -1.10 -32.33 15.66
CA GLU A 67 -0.96 -32.40 14.21
C GLU A 67 0.46 -31.96 13.86
N GLU A 68 1.17 -32.76 13.04
CA GLU A 68 2.56 -32.47 12.65
C GLU A 68 3.54 -32.17 13.81
N ASN A 69 3.38 -32.86 14.95
CA ASN A 69 4.13 -32.62 16.20
C ASN A 69 3.87 -31.26 16.87
N VAL A 70 2.81 -30.56 16.50
CA VAL A 70 2.38 -29.29 17.10
C VAL A 70 0.95 -29.42 17.65
N CYS A 71 0.70 -28.81 18.80
CA CYS A 71 -0.62 -28.77 19.42
C CYS A 71 -1.44 -27.59 18.92
N TYR A 72 -2.50 -27.88 18.17
CA TYR A 72 -3.47 -26.89 17.67
C TYR A 72 -4.80 -27.00 18.39
N LYS A 73 -5.53 -25.89 18.50
CA LYS A 73 -6.88 -25.88 19.08
C LYS A 73 -7.79 -26.79 18.26
N LYS A 74 -8.48 -27.71 18.94
CA LYS A 74 -9.51 -28.55 18.32
C LYS A 74 -10.78 -27.71 18.19
N ASP A 75 -11.21 -27.45 16.96
CA ASP A 75 -12.55 -26.88 16.68
C ASP A 75 -13.67 -27.86 17.04
#